data_AF-A0A846E9L9-F1
#
_entry.id   AF-A0A846E9L9-F1
#
_cell.length_a   1.000
_cell.length_b   1.000
_cell.length_c   1.000
_cell.angle_alpha   90.00
_cell.angle_beta   90.00
_cell.angle_gamma   90.00
#
_symmetry.space_group_name_H-M   'P 1'
#
loop_
_entity.id
_entity.type
_entity.pdbx_description
1 polymer ?
#
loop_
_entity_poly.entity_id
_entity_poly.type
_entity_poly.pdbx_seq_one_letter_code
_entity_poly.pdbx_strand_id
1 'polypeptide(L)' 'MLGLTDLKQTRFYQEAFIDGVQQTKKDFVQRLASRGNSLEEIAELVELPLDVVQQILQSSDRSQT' A
#
# COMPACT_ATOMS: atom_id res chain seq x y z
N MET A 1 9.03 28.79 17.29
CA MET A 1 9.53 28.38 15.97
C MET A 1 9.28 26.89 15.83
N LEU A 2 8.25 26.48 15.08
CA LEU A 2 7.97 25.06 14.80
C LEU A 2 9.06 24.57 13.85
N GLY A 3 10.11 23.97 14.41
CA GLY A 3 11.15 23.32 13.62
C GLY A 3 10.55 22.14 12.87
N LEU A 4 10.84 22.02 11.58
CA LEU A 4 10.48 20.88 10.73
C LEU A 4 10.93 19.52 11.34
N THR A 5 11.85 19.55 12.29
CA THR A 5 12.34 18.42 13.07
C THR A 5 11.32 17.84 14.04
N ASP A 6 10.44 18.68 14.62
CA ASP A 6 9.38 18.24 15.56
C ASP A 6 8.23 17.54 14.83
N LEU A 7 7.93 17.96 13.58
CA LEU A 7 6.86 17.36 12.78
C LEU A 7 7.13 15.88 12.46
N LYS A 8 8.40 15.47 12.31
CA LYS A 8 8.75 14.05 12.11
C LYS A 8 8.45 13.17 13.34
N GLN A 9 8.34 13.76 14.53
CA GLN A 9 7.95 13.06 15.77
C GLN A 9 6.45 13.13 16.07
N THR A 10 5.70 13.94 15.34
CA THR A 10 4.24 13.95 15.50
C THR A 10 3.65 12.66 14.93
N ARG A 11 2.67 12.05 15.62
CA ARG A 11 1.94 10.86 15.14
C ARG A 11 1.48 11.01 13.68
N PHE A 12 1.20 12.24 13.26
CA PHE A 12 0.82 12.59 11.90
C PHE A 12 1.85 12.23 10.82
N TYR A 13 3.15 12.36 11.09
CA TYR A 13 4.17 11.96 10.11
C TYR A 13 4.30 10.43 10.03
N GLN A 14 4.15 9.73 11.16
CA GLN A 14 4.14 8.27 11.17
C GLN A 14 2.90 7.73 10.45
N GLU A 15 1.73 8.29 10.71
CA GLU A 15 0.49 7.95 10.01
C GLU A 15 0.57 8.29 8.52
N ALA A 16 0.99 9.49 8.12
CA ALA A 16 1.12 9.86 6.71
C ALA A 16 2.20 9.05 5.96
N PHE A 17 3.29 8.69 6.64
CA PHE A 17 4.33 7.83 6.05
C PHE A 17 3.82 6.38 5.91
N ILE A 18 3.14 5.85 6.92
CA ILE A 18 2.52 4.52 6.87
C ILE A 18 1.44 4.51 5.79
N ASP A 19 0.56 5.50 5.73
CA ASP A 19 -0.49 5.64 4.73
C ASP A 19 0.10 5.77 3.33
N GLY A 20 1.16 6.57 3.15
CA GLY A 20 1.87 6.71 1.88
C GLY A 20 2.52 5.41 1.41
N VAL A 21 3.13 4.66 2.31
CA VAL A 21 3.70 3.33 2.01
C VAL A 21 2.60 2.34 1.66
N GLN A 22 1.50 2.33 2.41
CA GLN A 22 0.38 1.42 2.15
C GLN A 22 -0.34 1.73 0.85
N GLN A 23 -0.53 3.01 0.52
CA GLN A 23 -1.11 3.44 -0.76
C GLN A 23 -0.21 3.04 -1.93
N THR A 24 1.09 3.27 -1.81
CA THR A 24 2.07 2.90 -2.86
C THR A 24 2.08 1.39 -3.08
N LYS A 25 2.05 0.58 -2.01
CA LYS A 25 1.98 -0.88 -2.11
C LYS A 25 0.69 -1.35 -2.77
N LYS A 26 -0.46 -0.73 -2.46
CA LYS A 26 -1.75 -1.04 -3.09
C LYS A 26 -1.73 -0.77 -4.60
N ASP A 27 -1.25 0.41 -5.00
CA ASP A 27 -1.13 0.78 -6.42
C ASP A 27 -0.18 -0.17 -7.16
N PHE A 28 0.90 -0.60 -6.50
CA PHE A 28 1.86 -1.54 -7.07
C PHE A 28 1.25 -2.93 -7.27
N VAL A 29 0.55 -3.46 -6.26
CA VAL A 29 -0.21 -4.71 -6.33
C VAL A 29 -1.21 -4.69 -7.49
N GLN A 30 -2.02 -3.64 -7.60
CA GLN A 30 -2.99 -3.48 -8.69
C GLN A 30 -2.31 -3.48 -10.06
N ARG A 31 -1.24 -2.69 -10.25
CA ARG A 31 -0.52 -2.60 -11.53
C ARG A 31 0.10 -3.92 -11.94
N LEU A 32 0.65 -4.67 -10.99
CA LEU A 32 1.23 -5.99 -11.29
C LEU A 32 0.13 -7.00 -11.64
N ALA A 33 -1.00 -6.98 -10.93
CA ALA A 33 -2.15 -7.82 -11.24
C ALA A 33 -2.72 -7.51 -12.63
N SER A 34 -2.88 -6.23 -12.99
CA SER A 34 -3.32 -5.81 -14.33
C SER A 34 -2.34 -6.19 -15.44
N ARG A 35 -1.06 -6.40 -15.12
CA ARG A 35 -0.06 -6.91 -16.06
C ARG A 35 -0.08 -8.44 -16.23
N GLY A 36 -0.93 -9.14 -15.48
CA GLY A 36 -1.07 -10.60 -15.53
C GLY A 36 -0.07 -11.37 -14.66
N ASN A 37 0.55 -10.72 -13.67
CA ASN A 37 1.40 -11.44 -12.71
C ASN A 37 0.54 -12.27 -11.74
N SER A 38 1.08 -13.40 -11.28
CA SER A 38 0.42 -14.23 -10.27
C SER A 38 0.36 -13.51 -8.92
N LEU A 39 -0.67 -13.79 -8.12
CA LEU A 39 -0.85 -13.12 -6.82
C LEU A 39 0.25 -13.47 -5.83
N GLU A 40 0.78 -14.69 -5.93
CA GLU A 40 1.90 -15.22 -5.16
C GLU A 40 3.19 -14.45 -5.45
N GLU A 41 3.48 -14.22 -6.73
CA GLU A 41 4.68 -13.50 -7.17
C GLU A 41 4.58 -12.01 -6.81
N ILE A 42 3.37 -11.44 -6.89
CA ILE A 42 3.09 -10.09 -6.38
C ILE A 42 3.35 -10.02 -4.86
N ALA A 43 2.85 -11.00 -4.10
CA ALA A 43 3.06 -11.06 -2.65
C ALA A 43 4.55 -11.08 -2.27
N GLU A 44 5.36 -11.84 -3.00
CA GLU A 44 6.82 -11.83 -2.84
C GLU A 44 7.44 -10.48 -3.21
N LEU A 45 7.08 -9.90 -4.37
CA LEU A 45 7.63 -8.63 -4.85
C LEU A 45 7.33 -7.43 -3.95
N VAL A 46 6.13 -7.41 -3.34
CA VAL A 46 5.70 -6.30 -2.46
C VAL A 46 5.97 -6.60 -0.98
N GLU A 47 6.56 -7.78 -0.68
CA GLU A 47 6.80 -8.32 0.65
C GLU A 47 5.53 -8.24 1.53
N LEU A 48 4.40 -8.66 0.97
CA LEU A 48 3.12 -8.69 1.65
C LEU A 48 2.57 -10.13 1.68
N PRO A 49 1.83 -10.51 2.73
CA PRO A 49 1.14 -11.78 2.73
C PRO A 49 0.15 -11.89 1.55
N LEU A 50 0.02 -13.08 0.97
CA LEU A 50 -0.91 -13.34 -0.14
C LEU A 50 -2.35 -12.92 0.19
N ASP A 51 -2.80 -13.17 1.42
CA ASP A 51 -4.14 -12.78 1.91
C ASP A 51 -4.35 -11.25 1.82
N VAL A 52 -3.32 -10.46 2.15
CA VAL A 52 -3.36 -9.00 2.06
C VAL A 52 -3.42 -8.54 0.61
N VAL A 53 -2.63 -9.16 -0.28
CA VAL A 53 -2.66 -8.87 -1.72
C VAL A 53 -4.05 -9.15 -2.30
N GLN A 54 -4.66 -10.28 -1.93
CA GLN A 54 -6.03 -10.62 -2.32
C GLN A 54 -7.05 -9.60 -1.80
N GLN A 55 -6.97 -9.20 -0.52
CA GLN A 55 -7.86 -8.18 0.04
C GLN A 55 -7.72 -6.83 -0.68
N ILE A 56 -6.51 -6.42 -1.03
CA ILE A 56 -6.25 -5.17 -1.77
C ILE A 56 -6.97 -5.20 -3.11
N LEU A 57 -6.83 -6.30 -3.87
CA LEU A 57 -7.49 -6.43 -5.17
C LEU A 57 -9.01 -6.51 -5.05
N GLN A 58 -9.54 -7.26 -4.08
CA GLN A 58 -10.98 -7.37 -3.81
C GLN A 58 -11.62 -6.03 -3.40
N SER A 59 -10.92 -5.23 -2.59
CA SER A 59 -11.37 -3.90 -2.16
C SER A 59 -11.42 -2.91 -3.32
N SER A 60 -10.53 -3.10 -4.29
CA SER A 60 -10.41 -2.24 -5.48
C SER A 60 -11.52 -2.54 -6.49
N ASP A 61 -11.87 -3.81 -6.66
CA ASP A 61 -12.94 -4.27 -7.54
C ASP A 61 -14.33 -3.78 -7.05
N ARG A 62 -14.58 -3.84 -5.74
CA ARG A 62 -15.84 -3.34 -5.12
C ARG A 62 -16.05 -1.83 -5.22
N SER A 63 -15.01 -1.05 -5.49
CA SER A 63 -15.12 0.41 -5.59
C SER A 63 -15.49 0.90 -7.00
N GLN A 64 -15.70 -0.02 -7.96
CA GLN A 64 -16.09 0.30 -9.35
C GLN A 64 -17.58 0.03 -9.68
N THR A 65 -18.44 -0.28 -8.72
CA THR A 65 -19.91 -0.37 -8.91
C THR A 65 -20.63 0.88 -8.45
#